data_AF-A0A1G8YAB2-F1
#
_entry.id   AF-A0A1G8YAB2-F1
#
_cell.length_a   1.000
_cell.length_b   1.000
_cell.length_c   1.000
_cell.angle_alpha   90.00
_cell.angle_beta   90.00
_cell.angle_gamma   90.00
#
_symmetry.space_group_name_H-M   'P 1'
#
loop_
_entity.id
_entity.type
_entity.pdbx_description
1 polymer ?
#
loop_
_entity_poly.entity_id
_entity_poly.type
_entity_poly.pdbx_seq_one_letter_code
_entity_poly.pdbx_strand_id
1 'polypeptide(L)' 'MTPVMLVAVRPGPVLHVWQDGRELAAIPLDTHAALALAEALLREVRANVR' A
#
# COMPACT_ATOMS: atom_id res chain seq x y z
N MET A 1 17.14 -16.15 1.66
CA MET A 1 16.88 -14.69 1.63
C MET A 1 15.38 -14.52 1.57
N THR A 2 14.77 -13.94 2.60
CA THR A 2 13.35 -13.60 2.59
C THR A 2 13.13 -12.47 1.56
N PRO A 3 12.17 -12.59 0.63
CA PRO A 3 11.92 -11.53 -0.34
C PRO A 3 11.52 -10.24 0.37
N VAL A 4 12.18 -9.13 0.02
CA VAL A 4 11.82 -7.79 0.49
C VAL A 4 10.69 -7.29 -0.42
N MET A 5 9.47 -7.23 0.11
CA MET A 5 8.32 -6.69 -0.61
C MET A 5 8.40 -5.16 -0.64
N LEU A 6 8.71 -4.59 -1.80
CA LEU A 6 8.74 -3.14 -2.01
C LEU A 6 7.31 -2.66 -2.35
N VAL A 7 6.64 -1.97 -1.42
CA VAL A 7 5.31 -1.38 -1.65
C VAL A 7 5.47 0.11 -1.93
N ALA A 8 5.15 0.54 -3.15
CA ALA A 8 5.11 1.95 -3.52
C ALA A 8 3.66 2.47 -3.43
N VAL A 9 3.38 3.36 -2.46
CA VAL A 9 2.08 4.03 -2.33
C VAL A 9 2.20 5.46 -2.81
N ARG A 10 1.53 5.81 -3.92
CA ARG A 10 1.38 7.20 -4.37
C ARG A 10 0.00 7.70 -3.91
N PRO A 11 -0.10 8.78 -3.11
CA PRO A 11 -1.40 9.33 -2.72
C PRO A 11 -2.07 9.96 -3.94
N GLY A 12 -2.99 9.19 -4.51
CA GLY A 12 -3.94 9.47 -5.60
C GLY A 12 -5.02 8.38 -5.54
N PRO A 13 -6.18 8.52 -6.20
CA PRO A 13 -7.35 7.69 -5.93
C PRO A 13 -7.23 6.29 -6.54
N VAL A 14 -6.03 5.71 -6.66
CA VAL A 14 -5.86 4.33 -7.12
C VAL A 14 -4.76 3.64 -6.31
N LEU A 15 -5.14 2.58 -5.59
CA LEU A 15 -4.19 1.64 -5.00
C LEU A 15 -3.73 0.67 -6.09
N HIS A 16 -2.46 0.73 -6.44
CA HIS A 16 -1.84 -0.25 -7.33
C HIS A 16 -1.21 -1.38 -6.52
N VAL A 17 -1.58 -2.62 -6.84
CA VAL A 17 -1.04 -3.84 -6.23
C VAL A 17 -0.10 -4.50 -7.23
N TRP A 18 1.14 -4.72 -6.82
CA TRP A 18 2.19 -5.29 -7.66
C TRP A 18 2.72 -6.57 -7.05
N GLN A 19 3.02 -7.55 -7.92
CA GLN A 19 3.71 -8.78 -7.54
C GLN A 19 4.66 -9.17 -8.67
N ASP A 20 5.92 -9.47 -8.31
CA ASP A 20 6.94 -9.94 -9.25
C ASP A 20 7.10 -9.04 -10.50
N GLY A 21 7.06 -7.72 -10.30
CA GLY A 21 7.18 -6.72 -11.36
C GLY A 21 5.94 -6.56 -12.25
N ARG A 22 4.86 -7.29 -11.98
CA ARG A 22 3.58 -7.20 -12.68
C ARG A 22 2.53 -6.51 -11.81
N GLU A 23 1.77 -5.60 -12.40
CA GLU A 23 0.57 -5.04 -11.77
C GLU A 23 -0.55 -6.09 -11.77
N LEU A 24 -1.02 -6.43 -10.57
CA LEU A 24 -2.11 -7.39 -10.36
C LEU A 24 -3.47 -6.69 -10.31
N ALA A 25 -3.53 -5.50 -9.71
CA ALA A 25 -4.77 -4.75 -9.57
C ALA A 25 -4.52 -3.24 -9.47
N ALA A 26 -5.47 -2.48 -10.02
CA ALA A 26 -5.61 -1.05 -9.85
C ALA A 26 -6.98 -0.79 -9.22
N ILE A 27 -7.02 -0.38 -7.95
CA ILE A 27 -8.26 -0.22 -7.19
C ILE A 27 -8.54 1.26 -6.99
N PRO A 28 -9.56 1.83 -7.65
CA PRO A 28 -9.95 3.21 -7.38
C PRO A 28 -10.37 3.40 -5.92
N LEU A 29 -9.87 4.46 -5.29
CA LEU A 29 -10.16 4.85 -3.93
C LEU A 29 -10.84 6.21 -3.95
N ASP A 30 -11.95 6.34 -3.24
CA ASP A 30 -12.41 7.65 -2.84
C ASP A 30 -11.48 8.23 -1.75
N THR A 31 -11.67 9.51 -1.41
CA THR A 31 -10.86 10.20 -0.40
C THR A 31 -10.92 9.49 0.96
N HIS A 32 -12.07 8.94 1.34
CA HIS A 32 -12.23 8.28 2.63
C HIS A 32 -11.44 6.97 2.69
N ALA A 33 -11.56 6.13 1.66
CA ALA A 33 -10.82 4.89 1.53
C ALA A 33 -9.30 5.13 1.48
N ALA A 34 -8.85 6.19 0.81
CA ALA A 34 -7.44 6.57 0.78
C ALA A 34 -6.90 6.95 2.17
N LEU A 35 -7.67 7.73 2.95
CA LEU A 35 -7.29 8.12 4.31
C LEU A 35 -7.27 6.92 5.26
N ALA A 36 -8.30 6.06 5.21
CA ALA A 36 -8.37 4.84 6.02
C ALA A 36 -7.20 3.89 5.72
N LEU A 37 -6.83 3.73 4.44
CA LEU A 37 -5.67 2.95 4.04
C LEU A 37 -4.37 3.55 4.59
N ALA A 38 -4.19 4.86 4.47
CA ALA A 38 -3.00 5.54 4.99
C ALA A 38 -2.85 5.35 6.51
N GLU A 39 -3.93 5.49 7.28
CA GLU A 39 -3.92 5.25 8.72
C GLU A 39 -3.53 3.80 9.05
N ALA A 40 -4.13 2.82 8.37
CA ALA A 40 -3.85 1.41 8.61
C ALA A 40 -2.38 1.06 8.32
N LEU A 41 -1.82 1.59 7.23
CA LEU A 41 -0.42 1.40 6.88
C LEU A 41 0.51 2.04 7.92
N LEU A 42 0.22 3.27 8.36
CA LEU A 42 1.02 3.95 9.39
C LEU A 42 0.99 3.19 10.73
N ARG A 43 -0.17 2.68 11.12
CA ARG A 43 -0.32 1.86 12.33
C ARG A 43 0.55 0.61 12.24
N GLU A 44 0.51 -0.08 11.11
CA GLU A 44 1.25 -1.33 10.94
C GLU A 44 2.76 -1.11 10.85
N VAL A 45 3.21 -0.06 10.15
CA VAL A 45 4.63 0.33 10.13
C VAL A 45 5.11 0.63 11.55
N ARG A 46 4.36 1.41 12.34
CA ARG A 46 4.74 1.69 13.74
C ARG A 46 4.84 0.43 14.60
N ALA A 47 3.99 -0.57 14.39
CA ALA A 47 4.04 -1.81 15.13
C ALA A 47 5.24 -2.70 14.76
N ASN A 48 5.76 -2.55 13.53
CA ASN A 48 6.78 -3.44 12.96
C ASN A 48 8.16 -2.78 12.75
N VAL A 49 8.26 -1.46 12.94
CA VAL A 49 9.55 -0.75 13.04
C VAL A 49 10.11 -0.99 14.44
N ARG A 50 11.12 -1.84 14.53
CA ARG A 50 12.00 -2.00 15.69
C ARG A 50 13.17 -1.05 15.60
#